data_AF-W6TJ46-F1
#
_entry.id   AF-W6TJ46-F1
#
_cell.length_a   1.000
_cell.length_b   1.000
_cell.length_c   1.000
_cell.angle_alpha   90.00
_cell.angle_beta   90.00
_cell.angle_gamma   90.00
#
_symmetry.space_group_name_H-M   'P 1'
#
loop_
_entity.id
_entity.type
_entity.pdbx_description
1 polymer ?
#
loop_
_entity_poly.entity_id
_entity_poly.type
_entity_poly.pdbx_seq_one_letter_code
_entity_poly.pdbx_strand_id
1 'polypeptide(L)' 'VGAETNADFAAAVALKAMSKDGKFAVYAKNASSNDANKVKEAATEAVNKVLDTLGLIIRRTVRMEIGKVNKKVIDQKS' A
#
# COMPACT_ATOMS: atom_id res chain seq x y z
N VAL A 1 20.84 8.18 -5.99
CA VAL A 1 19.39 7.93 -5.83
C VAL A 1 19.23 6.85 -4.78
N GLY A 2 18.57 7.17 -3.67
CA GLY A 2 18.32 6.28 -2.54
C GLY A 2 17.09 6.76 -1.78
N ALA A 3 16.63 6.01 -0.78
CA ALA A 3 15.55 6.47 0.09
C ALA A 3 16.07 7.62 0.96
N GLU A 4 15.57 8.84 0.74
CA GLU A 4 15.95 10.03 1.52
C GLU A 4 15.07 10.17 2.77
N THR A 5 13.86 9.62 2.72
CA THR A 5 12.93 9.61 3.85
C THR A 5 12.49 8.19 4.23
N ASN A 6 11.96 8.07 5.46
CA ASN A 6 11.32 6.83 5.91
C ASN A 6 10.11 6.45 5.04
N ALA A 7 9.45 7.43 4.41
CA ALA A 7 8.35 7.17 3.50
C ALA A 7 8.85 6.53 2.19
N ASP A 8 9.95 7.05 1.63
CA ASP A 8 10.58 6.45 0.44
C ASP A 8 11.08 5.04 0.73
N PHE A 9 11.65 4.83 1.91
CA PHE A 9 12.08 3.51 2.37
C PHE A 9 10.91 2.54 2.52
N ALA A 10 9.84 2.94 3.20
CA ALA A 10 8.63 2.12 3.38
C ALA A 10 7.95 1.79 2.04
N ALA A 11 7.92 2.75 1.11
CA ALA A 11 7.41 2.53 -0.24
C ALA A 11 8.27 1.52 -1.00
N ALA A 12 9.59 1.63 -0.95
CA ALA A 12 10.50 0.68 -1.58
C ALA A 12 10.36 -0.74 -0.98
N VAL A 13 10.21 -0.85 0.34
CA VAL A 13 9.94 -2.12 1.04
C VAL A 13 8.61 -2.72 0.58
N ALA A 14 7.53 -1.93 0.56
CA ALA A 14 6.22 -2.40 0.11
C ALA A 14 6.28 -2.87 -1.36
N LEU A 15 6.88 -2.09 -2.25
CA LEU A 15 7.04 -2.46 -3.66
C LEU A 15 7.86 -3.74 -3.83
N LYS A 16 8.97 -3.87 -3.08
CA LYS A 16 9.78 -5.08 -3.10
C LYS A 16 8.97 -6.28 -2.60
N ALA A 17 8.24 -6.16 -1.50
CA ALA A 17 7.42 -7.24 -0.94
C ALA A 17 6.27 -7.68 -1.85
N MET A 18 5.66 -6.75 -2.60
CA MET A 18 4.58 -7.05 -3.55
C MET A 18 5.09 -7.62 -4.88
N SER A 19 6.37 -7.41 -5.22
CA SER A 19 6.94 -7.93 -6.46
C SER A 19 7.02 -9.45 -6.45
N LYS A 20 6.71 -10.10 -7.58
CA LYS A 20 6.66 -11.57 -7.71
C LYS A 20 7.93 -12.27 -7.20
N ASP A 21 9.09 -11.73 -7.56
CA ASP A 21 10.41 -12.25 -7.17
C ASP A 21 11.04 -11.44 -6.01
N GLY A 22 10.19 -10.69 -5.29
CA GLY A 22 10.54 -9.86 -4.16
C GLY A 22 11.00 -10.64 -2.95
N LYS A 23 12.30 -10.54 -2.62
CA LYS A 23 12.89 -11.15 -1.43
C LYS A 23 13.78 -10.15 -0.70
N PHE A 24 13.83 -10.29 0.61
CA PHE A 24 14.74 -9.54 1.48
C PHE A 24 15.89 -10.43 1.89
N ALA A 25 17.11 -9.91 1.77
CA ALA A 25 18.28 -10.58 2.32
C ALA A 25 18.29 -10.39 3.83
N VAL A 26 18.56 -11.47 4.56
CA VAL A 26 18.78 -11.46 6.01
C VAL A 26 20.08 -12.21 6.30
N TYR A 27 20.83 -11.74 7.30
CA TYR A 27 22.10 -12.36 7.67
C TYR A 27 21.91 -13.77 8.29
N ALA A 28 20.72 -14.06 8.80
CA ALA A 28 20.43 -15.32 9.45
C ALA A 28 20.44 -16.52 8.48
N LYS A 29 20.99 -17.65 8.94
CA LYS A 29 21.02 -18.92 8.19
C LYS A 29 19.65 -19.61 8.07
N ASN A 30 18.64 -19.19 8.85
CA ASN A 30 17.30 -19.76 8.79
C ASN A 30 16.23 -18.70 8.49
N ALA A 31 15.19 -19.13 7.79
CA ALA A 31 14.04 -18.28 7.43
C ALA A 31 13.12 -17.94 8.63
N SER A 32 13.34 -18.59 9.77
CA SER A 32 12.56 -18.41 11.00
C SER A 32 13.34 -17.67 12.10
N SER A 33 14.44 -17.00 11.75
CA SER A 33 15.16 -16.16 12.71
C SER A 33 14.31 -14.98 13.16
N ASN A 34 14.66 -14.42 14.31
CA ASN A 34 14.07 -13.17 14.80
C ASN A 34 14.19 -12.04 13.76
N ASP A 35 15.32 -11.93 13.08
CA ASP A 35 15.54 -10.90 12.06
C ASP A 35 14.66 -11.14 10.81
N ALA A 36 14.53 -12.40 10.36
CA ALA A 36 13.63 -12.75 9.27
C ALA A 36 12.16 -12.44 9.61
N ASN A 37 11.74 -12.70 10.84
CA ASN A 37 10.39 -12.38 11.30
C ASN A 37 10.15 -10.87 11.35
N LYS A 38 11.09 -10.09 11.89
CA LYS A 38 10.99 -8.62 11.91
C LYS A 38 10.91 -8.02 10.52
N VAL A 39 11.72 -8.51 9.57
CA VAL A 39 11.65 -8.06 8.16
C VAL A 39 10.31 -8.42 7.54
N LYS A 40 9.78 -9.62 7.81
CA LYS A 40 8.46 -10.05 7.35
C LYS A 40 7.34 -9.18 7.92
N GLU A 41 7.39 -8.87 9.21
CA GLU A 41 6.44 -7.99 9.89
C GLU A 41 6.46 -6.58 9.29
N ALA A 42 7.64 -5.98 9.17
CA ALA A 42 7.81 -4.64 8.59
C ALA A 42 7.33 -4.59 7.12
N ALA A 43 7.65 -5.62 6.32
CA ALA A 43 7.18 -5.72 4.95
C ALA A 43 5.65 -5.85 4.88
N THR A 44 5.06 -6.69 5.73
CA THR A 44 3.60 -6.88 5.79
C THR A 44 2.89 -5.59 6.22
N GLU A 45 3.42 -4.89 7.23
CA GLU A 45 2.87 -3.61 7.69
C GLU A 45 2.93 -2.54 6.59
N ALA A 46 4.07 -2.42 5.90
CA ALA A 46 4.22 -1.47 4.80
C ALA A 46 3.23 -1.76 3.66
N VAL A 47 3.07 -3.03 3.26
CA VAL A 47 2.11 -3.43 2.22
C VAL A 47 0.67 -3.11 2.64
N ASN A 48 0.28 -3.45 3.88
CA ASN A 48 -1.06 -3.17 4.37
C ASN A 48 -1.38 -1.67 4.35
N LYS A 49 -0.47 -0.81 4.82
CA LYS A 49 -0.66 0.65 4.78
C LYS A 49 -0.83 1.20 3.36
N VAL A 50 -0.07 0.67 2.39
CA VAL A 50 -0.19 1.07 0.97
C VAL A 50 -1.54 0.66 0.40
N LEU A 51 -1.97 -0.59 0.62
CA LEU A 51 -3.25 -1.10 0.13
C LEU A 51 -4.45 -0.40 0.79
N ASP A 52 -4.37 -0.11 2.08
CA ASP A 52 -5.41 0.64 2.81
C ASP A 52 -5.58 2.05 2.26
N THR A 53 -4.46 2.74 2.03
CA THR A 53 -4.43 4.08 1.44
C THR A 53 -4.98 4.06 0.02
N LEU A 54 -4.56 3.09 -0.80
CA LEU A 54 -5.07 2.91 -2.16
C LEU A 54 -6.59 2.67 -2.15
N GLY A 55 -7.08 1.77 -1.30
CA GLY A 55 -8.50 1.50 -1.14
C GLY A 55 -9.30 2.71 -0.63
N LEU A 56 -8.72 3.54 0.24
CA LEU A 56 -9.31 4.80 0.66
C LEU A 56 -9.44 5.79 -0.49
N ILE A 57 -8.39 5.95 -1.30
CA ILE A 57 -8.39 6.85 -2.47
C ILE A 57 -9.44 6.40 -3.48
N ILE A 58 -9.47 5.11 -3.83
CA ILE A 58 -10.46 4.55 -4.77
C ILE A 58 -11.88 4.83 -4.27
N ARG A 59 -12.18 4.55 -2.99
CA ARG A 59 -13.51 4.80 -2.41
C ARG A 59 -13.90 6.28 -2.43
N ARG A 60 -12.96 7.18 -2.16
CA ARG A 60 -13.21 8.63 -2.24
C ARG A 60 -13.53 9.04 -3.68
N THR A 61 -12.73 8.59 -4.64
CA THR A 61 -12.93 8.88 -6.08
C THR A 61 -14.29 8.38 -6.56
N VAL A 62 -14.62 7.11 -6.29
CA VAL A 62 -15.91 6.53 -6.69
C VAL A 62 -17.08 7.28 -6.06
N ARG A 63 -17.02 7.64 -4.78
CA ARG A 63 -18.08 8.44 -4.14
C ARG A 63 -18.24 9.82 -4.75
N MET A 64 -17.15 10.48 -5.15
CA MET A 64 -17.23 11.78 -5.82
C MET A 64 -17.94 11.67 -7.18
N GLU A 65 -17.60 10.66 -7.99
CA GLU A 65 -18.23 10.46 -9.29
C GLU A 65 -19.71 10.08 -9.15
N ILE A 66 -20.06 9.18 -8.22
CA ILE A 66 -21.46 8.85 -7.92
C ILE A 66 -22.23 10.10 -7.46
N GLY A 67 -21.61 10.94 -6.62
CA GLY A 67 -22.22 12.19 -6.17
C GLY A 67 -22.54 13.15 -7.33
N LYS A 68 -21.66 13.25 -8.33
CA LYS A 68 -21.91 14.05 -9.54
C LYS A 68 -23.08 13.49 -10.36
N VAL A 69 -23.14 12.16 -10.52
CA VAL A 69 -24.25 11.49 -11.23
C VAL A 69 -25.57 11.74 -10.52
N ASN A 70 -25.62 11.57 -9.19
CA ASN A 70 -26.84 11.79 -8.40
C ASN A 70 -27.35 13.23 -8.50
N LYS A 71 -26.45 14.22 -8.47
CA LYS A 71 -26.84 15.63 -8.68
C LYS A 71 -27.49 15.84 -10.05
N LYS A 72 -26.87 15.35 -11.12
CA LYS A 72 -27.44 15.45 -12.47
C LYS A 72 -28.82 14.79 -12.59
N VAL A 73 -29.03 13.65 -11.91
CA VAL A 73 -30.34 12.97 -11.89
C VAL A 73 -31.40 13.81 -11.17
N ILE A 74 -31.04 14.46 -10.06
CA ILE A 74 -31.95 15.34 -9.32
C ILE A 74 -32.30 16.57 -10.15
N ASP A 75 -31.30 17.18 -10.80
CA ASP A 75 -31.47 18.37 -11.63
C ASP A 75 -32.33 18.11 -12.88
N GLN A 76 -32.30 16.89 -13.46
CA GLN A 76 -33.16 16.51 -14.59
C GLN A 76 -34.63 16.30 -14.20
N LYS A 77 -34.89 16.00 -12.93
CA LYS A 77 -36.25 15.68 -12.43
C LYS A 77 -37.00 16.94 -11.97
N SER A 78 -36.30 18.05 -11.78
CA SER A 78 -36.84 19.35 -11.36
C SER A 78 -37.17 20.22 -12.57
#